data_AF-A0A928U388-F1
#
_entry.id   AF-A0A928U388-F1
#
_cell.length_a   1.000
_cell.length_b   1.000
_cell.length_c   1.000
_cell.angle_alpha   90.00
_cell.angle_beta   90.00
_cell.angle_gamma   90.00
#
_symmetry.space_group_name_H-M   'P 1'
#
loop_
_entity.id
_entity.type
_entity.pdbx_description
1 polymer ?
#
loop_
_entity_poly.entity_id
_entity_poly.type
_entity_poly.pdbx_seq_one_letter_code
_entity_poly.pdbx_strand_id
1 'polypeptide(L)'
;MLLMSNPPKLVYDESGQLIEVILSAKDYRAYLQTVAAESDWESLPVYLQDAIDQMLIDEVRTEKHTVVDFDAVVSGKATGA
;
A
#
# COMPACT_ATOMS: atom_id res chain seq x y z
N MET A 1 -2.56 -8.73 -10.06
CA MET A 1 -1.48 -8.46 -11.04
C MET A 1 -1.06 -7.00 -10.91
N LEU A 2 0.13 -6.73 -10.39
CA LEU A 2 0.66 -5.36 -10.22
C LEU A 2 0.99 -4.78 -11.59
N LEU A 3 0.22 -3.79 -12.03
CA LEU A 3 0.55 -2.99 -13.22
C LEU A 3 1.55 -1.90 -12.80
N MET A 4 2.82 -2.13 -13.10
CA MET A 4 3.87 -1.14 -12.84
C MET A 4 3.68 0.06 -13.76
N SER A 5 3.56 1.24 -13.17
CA SER A 5 3.38 2.49 -13.92
C SER A 5 4.68 2.92 -14.61
N ASN A 6 5.83 2.55 -14.05
CA ASN A 6 7.16 2.80 -14.62
C ASN A 6 7.99 1.51 -14.60
N PRO A 7 8.88 1.31 -15.60
CA PRO A 7 9.78 0.16 -15.57
C PRO A 7 10.72 0.26 -14.35
N PRO A 8 10.90 -0.83 -13.59
CA PRO A 8 11.84 -0.86 -12.47
C PRO A 8 13.27 -0.66 -12.96
N LYS A 9 14.10 0.02 -12.15
CA LYS A 9 15.54 0.07 -12.40
C LYS A 9 16.21 -1.07 -11.64
N LEU A 10 16.98 -1.87 -12.36
CA LEU A 10 17.71 -3.01 -11.82
C LEU A 10 19.17 -2.59 -11.54
N VAL A 11 19.69 -2.96 -10.37
CA VAL A 11 21.07 -2.71 -9.97
C VAL A 11 21.81 -4.03 -9.89
N TYR A 12 22.95 -4.11 -10.56
CA TYR A 12 23.78 -5.31 -10.63
C TYR A 12 25.12 -5.05 -9.94
N ASP A 13 25.69 -6.09 -9.34
CA ASP A 13 27.05 -6.05 -8.82
C ASP A 13 28.11 -6.17 -9.93
N GLU A 14 29.39 -6.14 -9.55
CA GLU A 14 30.52 -6.28 -10.48
C GLU A 14 30.58 -7.65 -11.17
N SER A 15 29.91 -8.67 -10.61
CA SER A 15 29.81 -10.03 -11.16
C SER A 15 28.58 -10.20 -12.08
N GLY A 16 27.77 -9.15 -12.24
CA GLY A 16 26.54 -9.18 -13.03
C GLY A 16 25.34 -9.82 -12.31
N GLN A 17 25.41 -10.04 -10.99
CA GLN A 17 24.28 -10.53 -10.20
C GLN A 17 23.34 -9.38 -9.84
N LEU A 18 22.03 -9.63 -9.92
CA LEU A 18 21.02 -8.65 -9.52
C LEU A 18 21.01 -8.52 -7.99
N ILE A 19 21.30 -7.32 -7.49
CA ILE A 19 21.37 -7.06 -6.04
C ILE A 19 20.24 -6.16 -5.55
N GLU A 20 19.73 -5.24 -6.37
CA GLU A 20 18.67 -4.33 -5.96
C GLU A 20 17.70 -4.02 -7.10
N VAL A 21 16.48 -3.68 -6.71
CA VAL A 21 15.43 -3.22 -7.61
C VAL A 21 14.88 -1.90 -7.07
N ILE A 22 14.98 -0.85 -7.87
CA ILE A 22 14.47 0.47 -7.55
C ILE A 22 13.12 0.64 -8.23
N LEU A 23 12.11 0.86 -7.40
CA LEU A 23 10.72 1.04 -7.81
C LEU A 23 10.32 2.51 -7.69
N SER A 24 9.32 2.93 -8.47
CA SER A 24 8.67 4.21 -8.20
C SER A 24 7.94 4.12 -6.85
N ALA A 25 7.82 5.24 -6.13
CA ALA A 25 7.11 5.26 -4.85
C ALA A 25 5.67 4.72 -4.96
N LYS A 26 4.99 5.00 -6.08
CA LYS A 26 3.65 4.49 -6.37
C LYS A 26 3.64 2.97 -6.51
N ASP A 27 4.57 2.42 -7.29
CA ASP A 27 4.64 0.96 -7.52
C ASP A 27 5.07 0.22 -6.26
N TYR A 28 5.97 0.80 -5.47
CA TYR A 28 6.37 0.26 -4.16
C TYR A 28 5.19 0.22 -3.18
N ARG A 29 4.40 1.29 -3.12
CA ARG A 29 3.18 1.31 -2.29
C ARG A 29 2.17 0.25 -2.74
N ALA A 30 1.93 0.10 -4.04
CA ALA A 30 1.04 -0.94 -4.55
C ALA A 30 1.54 -2.35 -4.21
N TYR A 31 2.86 -2.57 -4.24
CA TYR A 31 3.48 -3.80 -3.78
C TYR A 31 3.20 -4.04 -2.29
N LEU A 32 3.44 -3.06 -1.40
CA LEU A 32 3.16 -3.19 0.03
C LEU A 32 1.68 -3.50 0.31
N GLN A 33 0.74 -2.87 -0.42
CA GLN A 33 -0.69 -3.16 -0.31
C GLN A 33 -1.01 -4.62 -0.69
N THR A 34 -0.35 -5.15 -1.72
CA THR A 34 -0.53 -6.55 -2.13
C THR A 34 0.04 -7.51 -1.09
N VAL A 35 1.23 -7.21 -0.56
CA VAL A 35 1.86 -8.01 0.50
C VAL A 35 0.96 -8.05 1.74
N ALA A 36 0.45 -6.91 2.19
CA ALA A 36 -0.44 -6.82 3.34
C ALA A 36 -1.76 -7.60 3.14
N ALA A 37 -2.27 -7.69 1.91
CA ALA A 37 -3.51 -8.40 1.60
C ALA A 37 -3.34 -9.92 1.49
N GLU A 38 -2.17 -10.39 1.05
CA GLU A 38 -1.96 -11.79 0.66
C GLU A 38 -1.04 -12.57 1.60
N SER A 39 -0.30 -11.90 2.51
CA SER A 39 0.72 -12.54 3.36
C SER A 39 0.28 -12.62 4.81
N ASP A 40 0.76 -13.66 5.51
CA ASP A 40 0.61 -13.77 6.96
C ASP A 40 1.59 -12.80 7.66
N TRP A 41 1.06 -11.95 8.54
CA TRP A 41 1.82 -10.87 9.20
C TRP A 41 3.05 -11.40 9.94
N GLU A 42 2.88 -12.49 10.70
CA GLU A 42 3.95 -13.09 11.52
C GLU A 42 5.07 -13.72 10.67
N SER A 43 4.79 -13.99 9.39
CA SER A 43 5.77 -14.55 8.45
C SER A 43 6.57 -13.49 7.71
N LEU A 44 6.16 -12.22 7.79
CA LEU A 44 6.82 -11.13 7.09
C LEU A 44 8.15 -10.77 7.76
N PRO A 45 9.18 -10.47 6.95
CA PRO A 45 10.37 -9.81 7.46
C PRO A 45 10.02 -8.49 8.16
N VAL A 46 10.70 -8.20 9.27
CA VAL A 46 10.45 -7.01 10.12
C VAL A 46 10.43 -5.70 9.30
N TYR A 47 11.35 -5.56 8.33
CA TYR A 47 11.41 -4.35 7.50
C TYR A 47 10.17 -4.14 6.61
N LEU A 48 9.45 -5.22 6.24
CA LEU A 48 8.18 -5.11 5.52
C LEU A 48 7.02 -4.82 6.45
N GLN A 49 7.02 -5.38 7.67
CA GLN A 49 6.03 -5.04 8.68
C GLN A 49 6.08 -3.54 8.99
N ASP A 50 7.28 -3.00 9.28
CA ASP A 50 7.48 -1.57 9.56
C ASP A 50 7.01 -0.69 8.38
N ALA A 51 7.30 -1.10 7.14
CA ALA A 51 6.91 -0.37 5.95
C ALA A 51 5.39 -0.37 5.73
N ILE A 52 4.72 -1.50 5.98
CA ILE A 52 3.26 -1.63 5.89
C ILE A 52 2.59 -0.81 6.99
N ASP A 53 3.07 -0.88 8.23
CA ASP A 53 2.54 -0.09 9.35
C ASP A 53 2.62 1.41 9.05
N GLN A 54 3.76 1.89 8.56
CA GLN A 54 3.92 3.29 8.18
C GLN A 54 2.95 3.68 7.05
N MET A 55 2.78 2.83 6.05
CA MET A 55 1.82 3.06 4.95
C MET A 55 0.38 3.17 5.47
N LEU A 56 -0.04 2.28 6.37
CA LEU A 56 -1.38 2.27 6.95
C LEU A 56 -1.63 3.51 7.83
N ILE A 57 -0.62 3.93 8.61
CA ILE A 57 -0.68 5.17 9.40
C ILE A 57 -0.88 6.37 8.49
N ASP A 58 -0.14 6.44 7.38
CA ASP A 58 -0.23 7.55 6.43
C ASP A 58 -1.58 7.55 5.69
N GLU A 59 -2.15 6.38 5.40
CA GLU A 59 -3.51 6.23 4.86
C GLU A 59 -4.57 6.79 5.81
N VAL A 60 -4.55 6.38 7.08
CA VAL A 60 -5.49 6.89 8.10
C VAL A 60 -5.36 8.40 8.27
N ARG A 61 -4.14 8.96 8.20
CA ARG A 61 -3.91 10.41 8.28
C ARG A 61 -4.41 11.18 7.06
N THR A 62 -4.39 10.56 5.89
CA THR A 62 -4.81 11.20 4.62
C THR A 62 -6.29 11.01 4.33
N GLU A 63 -6.95 10.03 4.95
CA GLU A 63 -8.39 9.95 4.98
C GLU A 63 -8.97 11.20 5.67
N LYS A 64 -9.53 12.10 4.85
CA LYS A 64 -10.47 13.09 5.38
C LYS A 64 -11.65 12.30 5.91
N HIS A 65 -11.78 12.24 7.24
CA HIS A 65 -12.95 11.67 7.89
C HIS A 65 -14.22 12.36 7.36
N THR A 66 -14.86 11.75 6.37
CA THR A 66 -16.28 11.94 6.16
C THR A 66 -16.91 11.10 7.26
N VAL A 67 -17.32 11.75 8.35
CA VAL A 67 -18.12 11.09 9.38
C VAL A 67 -19.37 10.60 8.67
N VAL A 68 -19.43 9.29 8.41
CA VAL A 68 -20.64 8.68 7.89
C VAL A 68 -21.59 8.63 9.06
N ASP A 69 -22.58 9.52 9.04
CA ASP A 69 -23.65 9.53 10.03
C ASP A 69 -24.39 8.19 9.96
N PHE A 70 -24.22 7.37 10.99
CA PHE A 70 -24.80 6.04 11.08
C PHE A 70 -26.33 6.11 10.98
N ASP A 71 -26.94 7.18 11.51
CA ASP A 71 -28.39 7.39 11.42
C ASP A 71 -28.84 7.66 9.98
N ALA A 72 -28.00 8.31 9.15
CA ALA A 72 -28.30 8.55 7.74
C ALA A 72 -28.26 7.26 6.91
N VAL A 73 -27.31 6.37 7.18
CA VAL A 73 -27.17 5.07 6.49
C VAL A 73 -28.30 4.12 6.86
N VAL A 74 -28.65 4.03 8.15
CA VAL A 74 -29.72 3.15 8.64
C VAL A 74 -31.11 3.65 8.24
N SER A 75 -31.31 4.97 8.16
CA SER A 75 -32.61 5.55 7.81
C SER A 75 -32.91 5.58 6.30
N GLY A 76 -31.98 5.16 5.43
CA GLY A 76 -32.21 5.06 3.99
C GLY A 76 -32.50 6.40 3.28
N LYS A 77 -32.20 7.54 3.92
CA LYS A 77 -32.32 8.86 3.30
C LYS A 77 -30.99 9.20 2.65
N ALA A 78 -30.80 8.72 1.42
CA ALA A 78 -29.80 9.29 0.53
C ALA A 78 -30.11 10.78 0.33
N THR A 79 -29.36 11.65 0.98
CA THR A 79 -29.33 13.07 0.64
C THR A 79 -28.66 13.19 -0.73
N GLY A 80 -29.48 13.31 -1.76
CA GLY A 80 -29.07 13.91 -3.01
C GLY A 80 -28.92 15.42 -2.83
N ALA A 81 -27.77 15.93 -3.25
CA ALA A 81 -27.59 17.28 -3.81
C ALA A 81 -26.31 17.26 -4.63
#